data_AF-A0A9D8YUB0-F1
#
_entry.id   AF-A0A9D8YUB0-F1
#
_cell.length_a   1.000
_cell.length_b   1.000
_cell.length_c   1.000
_cell.angle_alpha   90.00
_cell.angle_beta   90.00
_cell.angle_gamma   90.00
#
_symmetry.space_group_name_H-M   'P 1'
#
loop_
_entity.id
_entity.type
_entity.pdbx_description
1 polymer ?
#
loop_
_entity_poly.entity_id
_entity_poly.type
_entity_poly.pdbx_seq_one_letter_code
_entity_poly.pdbx_strand_id
1 'polypeptide(L)'
;MQSDSGQPSIEVFDITIMEPMVTFTDLWITSVCVYAFYKLVKLDKKGKVHQYIRWYFLIMAIATFLGGILGHAFQYAVGLSWKLPGWLISMLAVMAIERASIMHAQPVINDKFGKFLEVANVVELLTFAVITFTTLNFFFIQVHSAYGLGLVVLPLHFLVYWRTRNEGSRIFFLTVIFATLAAFFYTSEIGIHKWFNHLDVAHTVMAISMYCFYRGALKLEILKPEDIKEDKGTFWDALKDGFKGSQKVKGHSDLK
;
A
#
# COMPACT_ATOMS: atom_id res chain seq x y z
N MET A 1 7.46 -32.06 -4.74
CA MET A 1 7.95 -30.91 -5.52
C MET A 1 8.50 -29.91 -4.51
N GLN A 2 9.73 -29.40 -4.68
CA GLN A 2 10.26 -28.39 -3.77
C GLN A 2 9.82 -27.02 -4.27
N SER A 3 9.17 -26.23 -3.41
CA SER A 3 8.70 -24.88 -3.76
C SER A 3 9.88 -23.90 -3.79
N ASP A 4 9.75 -22.83 -4.59
CA ASP A 4 10.81 -21.81 -4.73
C ASP A 4 11.08 -21.10 -3.39
N SER A 5 10.06 -20.99 -2.53
CA SER A 5 10.17 -20.38 -1.20
C SER A 5 10.71 -21.32 -0.10
N GLY A 6 11.01 -22.57 -0.43
CA GLY A 6 11.45 -23.59 0.52
C GLY A 6 10.35 -24.07 1.49
N GLN A 7 9.11 -23.62 1.30
CA GLN A 7 7.96 -24.01 2.11
C GLN A 7 7.45 -25.41 1.72
N PRO A 8 7.07 -26.28 2.68
CA PRO A 8 6.47 -27.57 2.35
C PRO A 8 5.09 -27.41 1.68
N SER A 9 4.83 -28.22 0.65
CA SER A 9 3.51 -28.32 0.03
C SER A 9 2.54 -29.15 0.89
N ILE A 10 1.23 -28.95 0.69
CA ILE A 10 0.17 -29.83 1.21
C ILE A 10 -0.66 -30.40 0.07
N GLU A 11 -1.36 -31.48 0.35
CA GLU A 11 -2.28 -32.13 -0.59
C GLU A 11 -3.67 -32.19 0.04
N VAL A 12 -4.68 -31.74 -0.70
CA VAL A 12 -6.08 -31.68 -0.27
C VAL A 12 -6.94 -32.22 -1.40
N PHE A 13 -7.61 -33.37 -1.18
CA PHE A 13 -8.42 -34.05 -2.21
C PHE A 13 -7.65 -34.28 -3.53
N ASP A 14 -6.43 -34.82 -3.44
CA ASP A 14 -5.52 -35.07 -4.58
C ASP A 14 -5.08 -33.80 -5.34
N ILE A 15 -5.36 -32.61 -4.78
CA ILE A 15 -4.90 -31.33 -5.30
C ILE A 15 -3.75 -30.84 -4.44
N THR A 16 -2.59 -30.65 -5.06
CA THR A 16 -1.43 -30.05 -4.39
C THR A 16 -1.62 -28.53 -4.27
N ILE A 17 -1.34 -27.98 -3.09
CA ILE A 17 -1.11 -26.56 -2.85
C ILE A 17 0.38 -26.40 -2.54
N MET A 18 1.11 -25.78 -3.48
CA MET A 18 2.58 -25.77 -3.45
C MET A 18 3.15 -24.94 -2.30
N GLU A 19 2.60 -23.75 -2.05
CA GLU A 19 3.03 -22.83 -0.98
C GLU A 19 1.81 -22.38 -0.17
N PRO A 20 1.29 -23.23 0.72
CA PRO A 20 0.00 -23.03 1.35
C PRO A 20 -0.08 -21.80 2.26
N MET A 21 1.00 -21.47 2.97
CA MET A 21 0.99 -20.31 3.86
C MET A 21 1.23 -19.02 3.09
N VAL A 22 2.03 -19.04 2.02
CA VAL A 22 2.19 -17.86 1.14
C VAL A 22 0.86 -17.56 0.43
N THR A 23 0.20 -18.60 -0.07
CA THR A 23 -1.16 -18.53 -0.62
C THR A 23 -2.14 -17.95 0.40
N PHE A 24 -2.13 -18.45 1.64
CA PHE A 24 -3.01 -17.96 2.69
C PHE A 24 -2.78 -16.49 3.01
N THR A 25 -1.53 -16.05 3.15
CA THR A 25 -1.20 -14.67 3.48
C THR A 25 -1.54 -13.71 2.33
N ASP A 26 -1.41 -14.13 1.08
CA ASP A 26 -1.91 -13.38 -0.10
C ASP A 26 -3.44 -13.25 -0.11
N LEU A 27 -4.16 -14.33 0.21
CA LEU A 27 -5.61 -14.29 0.34
C LEU A 27 -6.07 -13.47 1.55
N TRP A 28 -5.24 -13.35 2.58
CA TRP A 28 -5.48 -12.43 3.68
C TRP A 28 -5.38 -10.98 3.24
N ILE A 29 -4.33 -10.59 2.50
CA ILE A 29 -4.23 -9.25 1.90
C ILE A 29 -5.46 -8.97 1.02
N THR A 30 -5.79 -9.93 0.16
CA THR A 30 -6.97 -9.88 -0.72
C THR A 30 -8.24 -9.57 0.09
N SER A 31 -8.48 -10.31 1.17
CA SER A 31 -9.66 -10.16 2.02
C SER A 31 -9.74 -8.77 2.67
N VAL A 32 -8.60 -8.26 3.16
CA VAL A 32 -8.52 -6.91 3.74
C VAL A 32 -8.81 -5.85 2.69
N CYS A 33 -8.27 -6.00 1.48
CA CYS A 33 -8.47 -5.07 0.37
C CYS A 33 -9.93 -5.09 -0.14
N VAL A 34 -10.56 -6.26 -0.28
CA VAL A 34 -11.99 -6.37 -0.62
C VAL A 34 -12.85 -5.71 0.45
N TYR A 35 -12.58 -5.98 1.72
CA TYR A 35 -13.28 -5.35 2.84
C TYR A 35 -13.16 -3.82 2.81
N ALA A 36 -11.95 -3.30 2.61
CA ALA A 36 -11.67 -1.88 2.51
C ALA A 36 -12.41 -1.25 1.32
N PHE A 37 -12.34 -1.87 0.13
CA PHE A 37 -13.05 -1.41 -1.06
C PHE A 37 -14.55 -1.32 -0.82
N TYR A 38 -15.17 -2.39 -0.31
CA TYR A 38 -16.60 -2.44 -0.03
C TYR A 38 -17.02 -1.34 0.96
N LYS A 39 -16.27 -1.16 2.05
CA LYS A 39 -16.56 -0.13 3.05
C LYS A 39 -16.40 1.28 2.49
N LEU A 40 -15.38 1.54 1.67
CA LEU A 40 -15.15 2.85 1.06
C LEU A 40 -16.15 3.17 -0.04
N VAL A 41 -16.63 2.18 -0.79
CA VAL A 41 -17.74 2.34 -1.74
C VAL A 41 -19.01 2.71 -0.99
N LYS A 42 -19.32 2.02 0.11
CA LYS A 42 -20.51 2.31 0.94
C LYS A 42 -20.45 3.69 1.60
N LEU A 43 -19.25 4.14 1.98
CA LEU A 43 -19.04 5.49 2.52
C LEU A 43 -19.34 6.59 1.49
N ASP A 44 -19.18 6.28 0.20
CA ASP A 44 -19.55 7.13 -0.95
C ASP A 44 -19.01 8.57 -0.91
N LYS A 45 -17.82 8.76 -0.32
CA LYS A 45 -17.09 10.04 -0.41
C LYS A 45 -16.77 10.35 -1.88
N LYS A 46 -17.28 11.48 -2.37
CA LYS A 46 -17.09 11.95 -3.75
C LYS A 46 -15.70 12.53 -3.97
N GLY A 47 -15.28 12.61 -5.23
CA GLY A 47 -14.00 13.20 -5.64
C GLY A 47 -12.98 12.17 -6.11
N LYS A 48 -12.08 12.62 -6.98
CA LYS A 48 -11.11 11.75 -7.67
C LYS A 48 -10.13 11.08 -6.69
N VAL A 49 -9.70 11.77 -5.62
CA VAL A 49 -8.82 11.18 -4.58
C VAL A 49 -9.45 9.91 -3.99
N HIS A 50 -10.69 10.00 -3.53
CA HIS A 50 -11.40 8.85 -2.96
C HIS A 50 -11.75 7.78 -4.01
N GLN A 51 -11.89 8.15 -5.29
CA GLN A 51 -12.03 7.19 -6.38
C GLN A 51 -10.76 6.38 -6.60
N TYR A 52 -9.60 7.03 -6.71
CA TYR A 52 -8.32 6.34 -6.87
C TYR A 52 -7.97 5.46 -5.67
N ILE A 53 -8.31 5.87 -4.44
CA ILE A 53 -8.13 5.01 -3.25
C ILE A 53 -9.03 3.76 -3.32
N ARG A 54 -10.28 3.89 -3.79
CA ARG A 54 -11.15 2.72 -4.01
C ARG A 54 -10.55 1.79 -5.06
N TRP A 55 -10.07 2.35 -6.17
CA TRP A 55 -9.39 1.57 -7.20
C TRP A 55 -8.13 0.88 -6.68
N TYR A 56 -7.32 1.57 -5.87
CA TYR A 56 -6.16 0.96 -5.22
C TYR A 56 -6.52 -0.34 -4.49
N PHE A 57 -7.54 -0.31 -3.60
CA PHE A 57 -7.94 -1.50 -2.87
C PHE A 57 -8.52 -2.59 -3.78
N LEU A 58 -9.32 -2.23 -4.78
CA LEU A 58 -9.88 -3.20 -5.72
C LEU A 58 -8.79 -3.89 -6.55
N ILE A 59 -7.89 -3.09 -7.14
CA ILE A 59 -6.80 -3.57 -8.00
C ILE A 59 -5.82 -4.40 -7.17
N MET A 60 -5.47 -3.96 -5.95
CA MET A 60 -4.60 -4.72 -5.05
C MET A 60 -5.22 -6.07 -4.67
N ALA A 61 -6.54 -6.11 -4.38
CA ALA A 61 -7.23 -7.37 -4.11
C ALA A 61 -7.12 -8.36 -5.28
N ILE A 62 -7.31 -7.88 -6.51
CA ILE A 62 -7.16 -8.71 -7.71
C ILE A 62 -5.71 -9.19 -7.85
N ALA A 63 -4.74 -8.29 -7.65
CA ALA A 63 -3.32 -8.60 -7.76
C ALA A 63 -2.89 -9.71 -6.80
N THR A 64 -3.22 -9.59 -5.51
CA THR A 64 -2.83 -10.54 -4.47
C THR A 64 -3.62 -11.83 -4.55
N PHE A 65 -4.86 -11.80 -5.04
CA PHE A 65 -5.60 -13.02 -5.34
C PHE A 65 -4.91 -13.83 -6.43
N LEU A 66 -4.53 -13.18 -7.54
CA LEU A 66 -3.81 -13.83 -8.62
C LEU A 66 -2.41 -14.28 -8.20
N GLY A 67 -1.72 -13.49 -7.38
CA GLY A 67 -0.45 -13.86 -6.74
C GLY A 67 -0.59 -15.15 -5.93
N GLY A 68 -1.55 -15.21 -5.00
CA GLY A 68 -1.77 -16.38 -4.16
C GLY A 68 -2.17 -17.62 -4.95
N ILE A 69 -3.10 -17.49 -5.91
CA ILE A 69 -3.63 -18.64 -6.65
C ILE A 69 -2.68 -19.11 -7.75
N LEU A 70 -2.26 -18.21 -8.64
CA LEU A 70 -1.47 -18.56 -9.83
C LEU A 70 0.03 -18.50 -9.57
N GLY A 71 0.45 -17.58 -8.69
CA GLY A 71 1.85 -17.40 -8.33
C GLY A 71 2.34 -18.32 -7.22
N HIS A 72 1.46 -18.87 -6.37
CA HIS A 72 1.90 -19.64 -5.20
C HIS A 72 1.20 -21.00 -5.08
N ALA A 73 -0.14 -21.07 -5.06
CA ALA A 73 -0.86 -22.32 -4.87
C ALA A 73 -0.65 -23.32 -6.02
N PHE A 74 -0.91 -22.86 -7.25
CA PHE A 74 -0.93 -23.69 -8.46
C PHE A 74 0.20 -23.38 -9.43
N GLN A 75 1.27 -22.70 -8.98
CA GLN A 75 2.41 -22.35 -9.83
C GLN A 75 3.02 -23.58 -10.51
N TYR A 76 3.02 -24.75 -9.84
CA TYR A 76 3.48 -26.00 -10.44
C TYR A 76 2.73 -26.41 -11.72
N ALA A 77 1.46 -26.01 -11.86
CA ALA A 77 0.61 -26.36 -12.98
C ALA A 77 0.67 -25.33 -14.10
N VAL A 78 0.82 -24.05 -13.77
CA VAL A 78 0.78 -22.95 -14.76
C VAL A 78 2.17 -22.44 -15.15
N GLY A 79 3.18 -22.65 -14.31
CA GLY A 79 4.56 -22.20 -14.50
C GLY A 79 4.86 -20.83 -13.88
N LEU A 80 6.15 -20.51 -13.75
CA LEU A 80 6.64 -19.31 -13.07
C LEU A 80 6.15 -17.99 -13.69
N SER A 81 5.97 -17.95 -15.02
CA SER A 81 5.52 -16.75 -15.74
C SER A 81 4.13 -16.27 -15.31
N TRP A 82 3.33 -17.12 -14.68
CA TRP A 82 2.01 -16.76 -14.16
C TRP A 82 2.02 -16.00 -12.83
N LYS A 83 3.19 -15.69 -12.28
CA LYS A 83 3.34 -14.62 -11.29
C LYS A 83 3.11 -13.23 -11.91
N LEU A 84 3.42 -13.10 -13.21
CA LEU A 84 3.44 -11.82 -13.91
C LEU A 84 2.10 -11.05 -13.89
N PRO A 85 0.93 -11.68 -14.07
CA PRO A 85 -0.35 -10.98 -13.95
C PRO A 85 -0.54 -10.30 -12.58
N GLY A 86 -0.26 -11.02 -11.49
CA GLY A 86 -0.33 -10.47 -10.14
C GLY A 86 0.65 -9.31 -9.94
N TRP A 87 1.88 -9.45 -10.43
CA TRP A 87 2.92 -8.43 -10.37
C TRP A 87 2.57 -7.14 -11.14
N LEU A 88 2.10 -7.25 -12.37
CA LEU A 88 1.76 -6.06 -13.17
C LEU A 88 0.51 -5.35 -12.63
N ILE A 89 -0.48 -6.11 -12.14
CA ILE A 89 -1.69 -5.54 -11.55
C ILE A 89 -1.35 -4.86 -10.21
N SER A 90 -0.42 -5.39 -9.40
CA SER A 90 0.00 -4.70 -8.17
C SER A 90 0.72 -3.38 -8.45
N MET A 91 1.52 -3.28 -9.52
CA MET A 91 2.12 -2.02 -9.96
C MET A 91 1.04 -0.97 -10.30
N LEU A 92 -0.05 -1.37 -10.97
CA LEU A 92 -1.20 -0.50 -11.23
C LEU A 92 -1.87 -0.03 -9.94
N ALA A 93 -1.96 -0.89 -8.92
CA ALA A 93 -2.49 -0.50 -7.62
C ALA A 93 -1.58 0.57 -6.98
N VAL A 94 -0.27 0.34 -6.93
CA VAL A 94 0.69 1.33 -6.38
C VAL A 94 0.57 2.68 -7.12
N MET A 95 0.45 2.65 -8.45
CA MET A 95 0.23 3.85 -9.25
C MET A 95 -1.06 4.58 -8.83
N ALA A 96 -2.16 3.86 -8.58
CA ALA A 96 -3.43 4.44 -8.17
C ALA A 96 -3.34 5.15 -6.80
N ILE A 97 -2.67 4.55 -5.81
CA ILE A 97 -2.53 5.20 -4.50
C ILE A 97 -1.59 6.41 -4.57
N GLU A 98 -0.51 6.31 -5.35
CA GLU A 98 0.38 7.45 -5.61
C GLU A 98 -0.35 8.60 -6.30
N ARG A 99 -1.16 8.29 -7.32
CA ARG A 99 -2.02 9.28 -7.98
C ARG A 99 -2.96 9.97 -6.99
N ALA A 100 -3.60 9.20 -6.11
CA ALA A 100 -4.46 9.77 -5.08
C ALA A 100 -3.69 10.72 -4.15
N SER A 101 -2.48 10.34 -3.74
CA SER A 101 -1.61 11.15 -2.87
C SER A 101 -1.15 12.44 -3.55
N ILE A 102 -0.74 12.39 -4.81
CA ILE A 102 -0.37 13.57 -5.61
C ILE A 102 -1.55 14.54 -5.69
N MET A 103 -2.72 14.04 -6.07
CA MET A 103 -3.94 14.84 -6.16
C MET A 103 -4.37 15.44 -4.81
N HIS A 104 -4.20 14.68 -3.73
CA HIS A 104 -4.50 15.16 -2.37
C HIS A 104 -3.55 16.27 -1.92
N ALA A 105 -2.28 16.18 -2.32
CA ALA A 105 -1.25 17.15 -1.96
C ALA A 105 -1.25 18.41 -2.83
N GLN A 106 -1.95 18.44 -3.96
CA GLN A 106 -2.00 19.60 -4.87
C GLN A 106 -2.20 20.95 -4.16
N PRO A 107 -3.10 21.11 -3.17
CA PRO A 107 -3.29 22.40 -2.48
C PRO A 107 -2.08 22.88 -1.66
N VAL A 108 -1.14 21.99 -1.31
CA VAL A 108 0.05 22.32 -0.50
C VAL A 108 1.36 22.31 -1.29
N ILE A 109 1.32 21.95 -2.56
CA ILE A 109 2.45 22.01 -3.50
C ILE A 109 2.13 23.01 -4.62
N ASN A 110 3.13 23.41 -5.40
CA ASN A 110 2.87 24.25 -6.57
C ASN A 110 2.41 23.41 -7.76
N ASP A 111 1.55 23.97 -8.61
CA ASP A 111 0.94 23.29 -9.75
C ASP A 111 1.94 22.66 -10.72
N LYS A 112 3.10 23.31 -10.95
CA LYS A 112 4.13 22.81 -11.86
C LYS A 112 4.72 21.50 -11.33
N PHE A 113 5.04 21.47 -10.03
CA PHE A 113 5.55 20.28 -9.38
C PHE A 113 4.50 19.17 -9.31
N GLY A 114 3.24 19.50 -8.99
CA GLY A 114 2.14 18.54 -9.02
C GLY A 114 1.96 17.89 -10.38
N LYS A 115 1.94 18.67 -11.46
CA LYS A 115 1.88 18.14 -12.85
C LYS A 115 3.09 17.29 -13.21
N PHE A 116 4.29 17.68 -12.75
CA PHE A 116 5.48 16.86 -12.95
C PHE A 116 5.34 15.48 -12.29
N LEU A 117 4.93 15.42 -11.03
CA LEU A 117 4.69 14.15 -10.33
C LEU A 117 3.61 13.31 -11.02
N GLU A 118 2.55 13.95 -11.51
CA GLU A 118 1.51 13.30 -12.29
C GLU A 118 2.01 12.65 -13.58
N VAL A 119 2.97 13.26 -14.28
CA VAL A 119 3.59 12.65 -15.47
C VAL A 119 4.58 11.58 -15.04
N ALA A 120 5.42 11.86 -14.04
CA ALA A 120 6.43 10.94 -13.52
C ALA A 120 5.80 9.61 -13.09
N ASN A 121 4.69 9.63 -12.37
CA ASN A 121 3.95 8.44 -11.94
C ASN A 121 3.49 7.53 -13.11
N VAL A 122 3.15 8.07 -14.28
CA VAL A 122 2.80 7.24 -15.45
C VAL A 122 4.05 6.68 -16.13
N VAL A 123 5.07 7.53 -16.30
CA VAL A 123 6.35 7.12 -16.92
C VAL A 123 7.04 6.05 -16.08
N GLU A 124 7.01 6.20 -14.76
CA GLU A 124 7.57 5.27 -13.78
C GLU A 124 6.88 3.89 -13.86
N LEU A 125 5.54 3.85 -13.77
CA LEU A 125 4.76 2.63 -13.99
C LEU A 125 5.11 1.94 -15.31
N LEU A 126 5.09 2.66 -16.44
CA LEU A 126 5.35 2.07 -17.75
C LEU A 126 6.78 1.53 -17.84
N THR A 127 7.75 2.25 -17.28
CA THR A 127 9.15 1.84 -17.28
C THR A 127 9.35 0.56 -16.50
N PHE A 128 8.89 0.50 -15.24
CA PHE A 128 9.06 -0.72 -14.45
C PHE A 128 8.19 -1.87 -14.95
N ALA A 129 6.98 -1.62 -15.47
CA ALA A 129 6.15 -2.66 -16.07
C ALA A 129 6.82 -3.31 -17.28
N VAL A 130 7.42 -2.54 -18.18
CA VAL A 130 8.16 -3.07 -19.34
C VAL A 130 9.39 -3.87 -18.89
N ILE A 131 10.16 -3.35 -17.94
CA ILE A 131 11.32 -4.06 -17.41
C ILE A 131 10.90 -5.37 -16.74
N THR A 132 9.87 -5.35 -15.89
CA THR A 132 9.33 -6.55 -15.24
C THR A 132 8.81 -7.57 -16.26
N PHE A 133 8.07 -7.12 -17.28
CA PHE A 133 7.54 -8.00 -18.32
C PHE A 133 8.66 -8.70 -19.10
N THR A 134 9.73 -7.97 -19.43
CA THR A 134 10.84 -8.49 -20.23
C THR A 134 11.84 -9.33 -19.44
N THR A 135 12.03 -9.04 -18.15
CA THR A 135 13.04 -9.71 -17.30
C THR A 135 12.47 -10.79 -16.40
N LEU A 136 11.15 -10.80 -16.15
CA LEU A 136 10.48 -11.66 -15.16
C LEU A 136 11.13 -11.58 -13.77
N ASN A 137 11.72 -10.43 -13.42
CA ASN A 137 12.44 -10.26 -12.17
C ASN A 137 11.61 -9.45 -11.17
N PHE A 138 11.32 -10.06 -10.01
CA PHE A 138 10.51 -9.45 -8.95
C PHE A 138 11.12 -8.16 -8.38
N PHE A 139 12.45 -8.02 -8.45
CA PHE A 139 13.18 -6.86 -7.95
C PHE A 139 12.60 -5.54 -8.49
N PHE A 140 12.21 -5.48 -9.76
CA PHE A 140 11.67 -4.24 -10.35
C PHE A 140 10.29 -3.86 -9.81
N ILE A 141 9.47 -4.82 -9.36
CA ILE A 141 8.22 -4.55 -8.63
C ILE A 141 8.52 -3.98 -7.25
N GLN A 142 9.57 -4.46 -6.59
CA GLN A 142 10.00 -3.92 -5.30
C GLN A 142 10.50 -2.48 -5.44
N VAL A 143 11.31 -2.19 -6.46
CA VAL A 143 11.81 -0.83 -6.73
C VAL A 143 10.66 0.12 -7.06
N HIS A 144 9.74 -0.28 -7.94
CA HIS A 144 8.50 0.46 -8.22
C HIS A 144 7.72 0.78 -6.95
N SER A 145 7.49 -0.24 -6.10
CA SER A 145 6.76 -0.06 -4.84
C SER A 145 7.49 0.84 -3.85
N ALA A 146 8.81 0.72 -3.75
CA ALA A 146 9.65 1.56 -2.90
C ALA A 146 9.67 3.01 -3.38
N TYR A 147 9.70 3.23 -4.70
CA TYR A 147 9.58 4.55 -5.30
C TYR A 147 8.20 5.15 -5.00
N GLY A 148 7.11 4.51 -5.46
CA GLY A 148 5.76 5.06 -5.33
C GLY A 148 5.36 5.29 -3.87
N LEU A 149 5.58 4.31 -2.99
CA LEU A 149 5.21 4.46 -1.58
C LEU A 149 6.23 5.33 -0.80
N GLY A 150 7.52 5.01 -0.91
CA GLY A 150 8.56 5.61 -0.08
C GLY A 150 9.00 7.00 -0.53
N LEU A 151 9.16 7.22 -1.84
CA LEU A 151 9.63 8.50 -2.39
C LEU A 151 8.51 9.46 -2.77
N VAL A 152 7.26 8.98 -2.91
CA VAL A 152 6.13 9.84 -3.29
C VAL A 152 5.06 9.88 -2.20
N VAL A 153 4.39 8.76 -1.88
CA VAL A 153 3.27 8.75 -0.91
C VAL A 153 3.72 9.25 0.47
N LEU A 154 4.83 8.74 1.02
CA LEU A 154 5.34 9.13 2.33
C LEU A 154 5.62 10.65 2.44
N PRO A 155 6.48 11.26 1.61
CA PRO A 155 6.79 12.68 1.76
C PRO A 155 5.59 13.57 1.48
N LEU A 156 4.71 13.23 0.54
CA LEU A 156 3.50 14.02 0.26
C LEU A 156 2.53 14.00 1.43
N HIS A 157 2.22 12.83 2.00
CA HIS A 157 1.34 12.75 3.15
C HIS A 157 1.96 13.33 4.42
N PHE A 158 3.28 13.22 4.60
CA PHE A 158 3.98 13.94 5.67
C PHE A 158 3.86 15.46 5.50
N LEU A 159 4.09 15.98 4.29
CA LEU A 159 3.96 17.41 3.99
C LEU A 159 2.52 17.90 4.23
N VAL A 160 1.52 17.18 3.74
CA VAL A 160 0.11 17.52 3.98
C VAL A 160 -0.18 17.54 5.48
N TYR A 161 0.24 16.51 6.22
CA TYR A 161 0.06 16.46 7.67
C TYR A 161 0.74 17.65 8.36
N TRP A 162 1.98 17.98 7.97
CA TRP A 162 2.69 19.11 8.55
C TRP A 162 1.95 20.44 8.31
N ARG A 163 1.38 20.63 7.12
CA ARG A 163 0.70 21.89 6.74
C ARG A 163 -0.73 22.02 7.26
N THR A 164 -1.43 20.90 7.48
CA THR A 164 -2.90 20.91 7.70
C THR A 164 -3.34 20.13 8.93
N ARG A 165 -2.45 19.29 9.49
CA ARG A 165 -2.78 18.28 10.52
C ARG A 165 -3.89 17.30 10.09
N ASN A 166 -4.04 17.07 8.78
CA ASN A 166 -4.97 16.09 8.24
C ASN A 166 -4.65 14.68 8.78
N GLU A 167 -5.54 14.15 9.61
CA GLU A 167 -5.35 12.87 10.31
C GLU A 167 -5.28 11.67 9.36
N GLY A 168 -5.98 11.71 8.22
CA GLY A 168 -5.85 10.70 7.18
C GLY A 168 -4.42 10.65 6.64
N SER A 169 -3.85 11.81 6.33
CA SER A 169 -2.46 11.92 5.90
C SER A 169 -1.46 11.47 6.96
N ARG A 170 -1.74 11.71 8.25
CA ARG A 170 -0.92 11.18 9.35
C ARG A 170 -0.83 9.66 9.31
N ILE A 171 -1.98 9.01 9.16
CA ILE A 171 -2.05 7.55 9.11
C ILE A 171 -1.34 7.02 7.87
N PHE A 172 -1.48 7.67 6.72
CA PHE A 172 -0.82 7.26 5.48
C PHE A 172 0.70 7.22 5.61
N PHE A 173 1.35 8.31 6.04
CA PHE A 173 2.83 8.31 6.10
C PHE A 173 3.35 7.33 7.16
N LEU A 174 2.67 7.19 8.31
CA LEU A 174 3.02 6.18 9.32
C LEU A 174 2.83 4.76 8.80
N THR A 175 1.80 4.54 7.98
CA THR A 175 1.56 3.25 7.34
C THR A 175 2.67 2.91 6.36
N VAL A 176 3.17 3.87 5.58
CA VAL A 176 4.32 3.62 4.69
C VAL A 176 5.57 3.28 5.49
N ILE A 177 5.85 4.00 6.59
CA ILE A 177 6.99 3.70 7.48
C ILE A 177 6.87 2.26 7.99
N PHE A 178 5.69 1.85 8.48
CA PHE A 178 5.47 0.48 8.92
C PHE A 178 5.61 -0.53 7.77
N ALA A 179 5.12 -0.22 6.57
CA ALA A 179 5.21 -1.08 5.40
C ALA A 179 6.65 -1.34 4.94
N THR A 180 7.62 -0.48 5.29
CA THR A 180 9.05 -0.74 5.02
C THR A 180 9.55 -2.03 5.69
N LEU A 181 8.90 -2.48 6.77
CA LEU A 181 9.20 -3.76 7.41
C LEU A 181 8.91 -4.94 6.47
N ALA A 182 7.91 -4.84 5.59
CA ALA A 182 7.61 -5.90 4.62
C ALA A 182 8.77 -6.08 3.64
N ALA A 183 9.30 -4.97 3.11
CA ALA A 183 10.47 -4.99 2.24
C ALA A 183 11.69 -5.57 2.97
N PHE A 184 11.92 -5.14 4.21
CA PHE A 184 13.01 -5.67 5.05
C PHE A 184 12.93 -7.19 5.22
N PHE A 185 11.79 -7.74 5.66
CA PHE A 185 11.64 -9.18 5.85
C PHE A 185 11.77 -9.93 4.52
N TYR A 186 11.14 -9.44 3.45
CA TYR A 186 11.27 -10.05 2.14
C TYR A 186 12.73 -10.16 1.70
N THR A 187 13.51 -9.07 1.75
CA THR A 187 14.87 -9.02 1.21
C THR A 187 15.94 -9.62 2.12
N SER A 188 15.71 -9.61 3.43
CA SER A 188 16.66 -10.20 4.39
C SER A 188 16.50 -11.72 4.52
N GLU A 189 15.43 -12.28 3.94
CA GLU A 189 15.08 -13.70 4.04
C GLU A 189 14.88 -14.20 5.48
N ILE A 190 14.63 -13.27 6.42
CA ILE A 190 14.36 -13.59 7.82
C ILE A 190 12.92 -14.11 7.96
N GLY A 191 12.78 -15.43 8.13
CA GLY A 191 11.52 -16.11 8.44
C GLY A 191 11.42 -16.55 9.90
N ILE A 192 10.20 -16.89 10.34
CA ILE A 192 9.96 -17.45 11.69
C ILE A 192 10.17 -18.96 11.68
N HIS A 193 9.70 -19.63 10.64
CA HIS A 193 9.74 -21.08 10.48
C HIS A 193 9.62 -21.48 9.02
N LYS A 194 9.92 -22.73 8.64
CA LYS A 194 9.73 -23.20 7.25
C LYS A 194 8.28 -23.12 6.74
N TRP A 195 7.31 -23.20 7.66
CA TRP A 195 5.88 -23.00 7.36
C TRP A 195 5.45 -21.53 7.42
N PHE A 196 6.30 -20.64 7.94
CA PHE A 196 6.00 -19.22 8.04
C PHE A 196 7.29 -18.45 7.76
N ASN A 197 7.68 -18.44 6.49
CA ASN A 197 8.97 -17.95 6.05
C ASN A 197 8.94 -16.42 5.88
N HIS A 198 9.99 -15.86 5.33
CA HIS A 198 10.14 -14.42 5.14
C HIS A 198 9.06 -13.80 4.23
N LEU A 199 8.53 -14.54 3.25
CA LEU A 199 7.42 -14.10 2.40
C LEU A 199 6.14 -13.96 3.22
N ASP A 200 5.84 -14.95 4.06
CA ASP A 200 4.66 -14.95 4.93
C ASP A 200 4.68 -13.78 5.92
N VAL A 201 5.85 -13.49 6.50
CA VAL A 201 6.05 -12.34 7.39
C VAL A 201 5.85 -11.03 6.62
N ALA A 202 6.45 -10.90 5.43
CA ALA A 202 6.29 -9.72 4.60
C ALA A 202 4.83 -9.47 4.20
N HIS A 203 4.13 -10.51 3.73
CA HIS A 203 2.71 -10.44 3.38
C HIS A 203 1.82 -10.11 4.57
N THR A 204 2.16 -10.61 5.76
CA THR A 204 1.45 -10.26 7.00
C THR A 204 1.60 -8.78 7.33
N VAL A 205 2.82 -8.23 7.25
CA VAL A 205 3.05 -6.80 7.40
C VAL A 205 2.28 -6.00 6.34
N MET A 206 2.23 -6.48 5.10
CA MET A 206 1.45 -5.86 4.03
C MET A 206 -0.06 -5.88 4.35
N ALA A 207 -0.62 -6.99 4.80
CA ALA A 207 -2.04 -7.09 5.15
C ALA A 207 -2.43 -6.10 6.26
N ILE A 208 -1.60 -6.00 7.30
CA ILE A 208 -1.76 -5.00 8.38
C ILE A 208 -1.68 -3.59 7.80
N SER A 209 -0.71 -3.33 6.92
CA SER A 209 -0.55 -2.04 6.24
C SER A 209 -1.76 -1.67 5.40
N MET A 210 -2.35 -2.62 4.66
CA MET A 210 -3.58 -2.39 3.89
C MET A 210 -4.74 -1.97 4.79
N TYR A 211 -4.88 -2.61 5.96
CA TYR A 211 -5.89 -2.20 6.92
C TYR A 211 -5.62 -0.80 7.48
N CYS A 212 -4.37 -0.44 7.77
CA CYS A 212 -3.99 0.90 8.21
C CYS A 212 -4.25 1.96 7.14
N PHE A 213 -3.92 1.70 5.86
CA PHE A 213 -4.30 2.57 4.75
C PHE A 213 -5.81 2.78 4.66
N TYR A 214 -6.59 1.72 4.85
CA TYR A 214 -8.06 1.83 4.90
C TYR A 214 -8.51 2.75 6.04
N ARG A 215 -7.93 2.61 7.23
CA ARG A 215 -8.23 3.51 8.37
C ARG A 215 -7.84 4.96 8.07
N GLY A 216 -6.73 5.17 7.36
CA GLY A 216 -6.33 6.48 6.86
C GLY A 216 -7.36 7.04 5.88
N ALA A 217 -7.84 6.21 4.94
CA ALA A 217 -8.77 6.62 3.90
C ALA A 217 -10.14 7.05 4.47
N LEU A 218 -10.59 6.39 5.54
CA LEU A 218 -11.80 6.81 6.26
C LEU A 218 -11.67 8.24 6.81
N LYS A 219 -10.49 8.59 7.32
CA LYS A 219 -10.18 9.89 7.92
C LYS A 219 -9.59 10.92 6.94
N LEU A 220 -9.41 10.54 5.68
CA LEU A 220 -8.88 11.45 4.68
C LEU A 220 -9.97 12.47 4.32
N GLU A 221 -9.70 13.72 4.60
CA GLU A 221 -10.54 14.86 4.29
C GLU A 221 -9.95 15.63 3.10
N ILE A 222 -10.82 16.16 2.23
CA ILE A 222 -10.40 16.97 1.10
C ILE A 222 -9.96 18.34 1.63
N LEU A 223 -8.74 18.75 1.29
CA LEU A 223 -8.19 20.01 1.74
C LEU A 223 -8.94 21.20 1.12
N LYS A 224 -9.25 22.18 1.95
CA LYS A 224 -9.74 23.51 1.59
C LYS A 224 -8.62 24.54 1.82
N PRO A 225 -8.68 25.72 1.15
CA PRO A 225 -7.69 26.77 1.38
C PRO A 225 -7.53 27.17 2.86
N GLU A 226 -8.62 27.14 3.61
CA GLU A 226 -8.69 27.45 5.06
C GLU A 226 -7.92 26.46 5.94
N ASP A 227 -7.69 25.22 5.46
CA ASP A 227 -7.02 24.17 6.23
C ASP A 227 -5.49 24.36 6.26
N ILE A 228 -4.96 25.23 5.41
CA ILE A 228 -3.52 25.46 5.25
C ILE A 228 -3.06 26.47 6.30
N LYS A 229 -2.26 26.01 7.27
CA LYS A 229 -1.73 26.88 8.33
C LYS A 229 -0.70 27.87 7.77
N GLU A 230 -0.90 29.15 8.08
CA GLU A 230 0.05 30.23 7.76
C GLU A 230 1.32 30.12 8.63
N ASP A 231 1.15 29.86 9.93
CA ASP A 231 2.26 29.61 10.86
C ASP A 231 2.59 28.11 10.93
N LYS A 232 3.77 27.77 10.44
CA LYS A 232 4.26 26.39 10.37
C LYS A 232 5.02 26.12 11.67
N GLY A 233 4.42 25.33 12.56
CA GLY A 233 5.18 24.68 13.64
C GLY A 233 6.42 23.95 13.08
N THR A 234 7.44 23.73 13.89
CA THR A 234 8.71 23.20 13.38
C THR A 234 8.53 21.79 12.79
N PHE A 235 9.38 21.42 11.84
CA PHE A 235 9.42 20.05 11.28
C PHE A 235 9.47 18.98 12.38
N TRP A 236 10.29 19.22 13.42
CA TRP A 236 10.46 18.31 14.54
C TRP A 236 9.22 18.18 15.41
N ASP A 237 8.44 19.25 15.57
CA ASP A 237 7.19 19.20 16.32
C ASP A 237 6.14 18.39 15.54
N ALA A 238 6.02 18.61 14.23
CA ALA A 238 5.13 17.83 13.38
C ALA A 238 5.49 16.33 13.39
N LEU A 239 6.78 16.01 13.36
CA LEU A 239 7.26 14.62 13.44
C LEU A 239 6.95 14.00 14.81
N LYS A 240 7.26 14.69 15.91
CA LYS A 240 6.93 14.23 17.28
C LYS A 240 5.42 14.01 17.47
N ASP A 241 4.60 14.95 17.01
CA ASP A 241 3.15 14.88 17.11
C ASP A 241 2.57 13.73 16.28
N GLY A 242 3.16 13.50 15.10
CA GLY A 242 2.85 12.37 14.24
C GLY A 242 2.89 11.03 14.99
N PHE A 243 3.97 10.80 15.73
CA PHE A 243 4.21 9.55 16.46
C PHE A 243 3.52 9.46 17.82
N LYS A 244 3.32 10.56 18.54
CA LYS A 244 2.65 10.52 19.86
C LYS A 244 1.15 10.21 19.78
N GLY A 245 0.55 10.37 18.59
CA GLY A 245 -0.89 10.28 18.39
C GLY A 245 -1.59 11.49 19.02
N SER A 246 -2.58 12.04 18.32
CA SER A 246 -3.32 13.22 18.80
C SER A 246 -3.89 12.95 20.20
N GLN A 247 -3.24 13.46 21.24
CA GLN A 247 -3.89 13.65 22.52
C GLN A 247 -5.07 14.57 22.24
N LYS A 248 -6.28 14.06 22.46
CA LYS A 248 -7.48 14.90 22.48
C LYS A 248 -7.18 16.10 23.38
N VAL A 249 -7.24 17.30 22.81
CA VAL A 249 -7.54 18.50 23.60
C VAL A 249 -8.89 18.21 24.25
N LYS A 250 -8.89 17.84 25.52
CA LYS A 250 -10.09 17.91 26.37
C LYS A 250 -10.38 19.39 26.57
N GLY A 251 -11.22 19.96 25.70
CA GLY A 251 -11.80 21.29 25.86
C GLY A 251 -13.21 21.17 26.41
N HIS A 252 -13.33 21.45 27.71
CA HIS A 252 -14.51 21.86 28.47
C HIS A 252 -15.89 21.31 28.03
N SER A 253 -16.36 20.31 28.78
CA SER A 253 -17.73 20.40 29.30
C SER A 253 -17.79 21.62 30.20
N ASP A 254 -18.62 22.61 29.86
CA ASP A 254 -19.33 23.45 30.83
C ASP A 254 -20.25 24.44 30.10
N LEU A 255 -21.56 24.19 30.24
CA LEU A 255 -22.64 25.14 30.56
C LEU A 255 -23.92 24.96 29.72
N LYS A 256 -24.87 24.29 30.38
CA LYS A 256 -26.35 24.32 30.26
C LYS A 256 -26.99 23.76 28.99
#